data_AF-A0A5S6QVY5-F1
#
_entry.id   AF-A0A5S6QVY5-F1
#
_cell.length_a   1.000
_cell.length_b   1.000
_cell.length_c   1.000
_cell.angle_alpha   90.00
_cell.angle_beta   90.00
_cell.angle_gamma   90.00
#
_symmetry.space_group_name_H-M   'P 1'
#
loop_
_entity.id
_entity.type
_entity.pdbx_description
1 polymer ?
#
loop_
_entity_poly.entity_id
_entity_poly.type
_entity_poly.pdbx_seq_one_letter_code
_entity_poly.pdbx_strand_id
1 'polypeptide(L)'
;MPHEEDAFRLAFKHYKGLPAAEALAASKEPLQPKGDAFTSLSLHKDACLLSRGKLRDLGLHPDIETWLAFSVTSTPGLVLIRGAITIPGQYYWAKLCLVDFASLSHRSNLGDLPCDPLQPGSKLRWATYGYHHDWDTKVYSDDWSPVPTEMVDLGLAIGSTLGYPAYKAEASIVNYYLLNSTFCPHVDKSERNLAHPLISISIGQPCVFLVGGPTKQQEPTALALRSGDVLVMSGSSRLAYHAVPRVAQDPELTDIFTTTLNTYDPLIIDYLSRHRINLNLRQVD
;
A
#
# COMPACT_ATOMS: atom_id res chain seq x y z
N MET A 1 -9.06 -26.18 -26.44
CA MET A 1 -9.01 -24.79 -26.95
C MET A 1 -7.94 -24.05 -26.18
N PRO A 2 -7.04 -23.27 -26.79
CA PRO A 2 -6.16 -22.41 -26.02
C PRO A 2 -7.06 -21.45 -25.22
N HIS A 3 -6.84 -21.33 -23.90
CA HIS A 3 -7.53 -20.34 -23.09
C HIS A 3 -7.24 -18.97 -23.69
N GLU A 4 -8.26 -18.33 -24.24
CA GLU A 4 -8.21 -16.94 -24.70
C GLU A 4 -7.69 -16.09 -23.52
N GLU A 5 -6.60 -15.33 -23.73
CA GLU A 5 -6.01 -14.56 -22.63
C GLU A 5 -6.95 -13.41 -22.24
N ASP A 6 -7.37 -13.40 -20.97
CA ASP A 6 -8.22 -12.34 -20.44
C ASP A 6 -7.53 -10.95 -20.48
N ALA A 7 -8.33 -9.89 -20.57
CA ALA A 7 -7.84 -8.52 -20.72
C ALA A 7 -6.88 -8.10 -19.58
N PHE A 8 -7.14 -8.58 -18.36
CA PHE A 8 -6.27 -8.31 -17.22
C PHE A 8 -4.90 -8.96 -17.40
N ARG A 9 -4.84 -10.22 -17.83
CA ARG A 9 -3.60 -10.96 -18.06
C ARG A 9 -2.77 -10.33 -19.18
N LEU A 10 -3.42 -9.84 -20.24
CA LEU A 10 -2.76 -9.11 -21.32
C LEU A 10 -2.11 -7.83 -20.79
N ALA A 11 -2.84 -7.01 -20.04
CA ALA A 11 -2.32 -5.79 -19.42
C ALA A 11 -1.18 -6.09 -18.42
N PHE A 12 -1.33 -7.13 -17.60
CA PHE A 12 -0.30 -7.56 -16.66
C PHE A 12 1.01 -7.91 -17.37
N LYS A 13 0.94 -8.71 -18.44
CA LYS A 13 2.12 -9.07 -19.25
C LYS A 13 2.74 -7.85 -19.92
N HIS A 14 1.92 -6.95 -20.44
CA HIS A 14 2.38 -5.72 -21.07
C HIS A 14 3.23 -4.89 -20.11
N TYR A 15 2.68 -4.49 -18.95
CA TYR A 15 3.42 -3.67 -17.98
C TYR A 15 4.61 -4.40 -17.34
N LYS A 16 4.53 -5.73 -17.18
CA LYS A 16 5.67 -6.53 -16.70
C LYS A 16 6.83 -6.51 -17.70
N GLY A 17 6.52 -6.56 -18.99
CA GLY A 17 7.51 -6.60 -20.09
C GLY A 17 8.15 -5.26 -20.43
N LEU A 18 7.50 -4.14 -20.09
CA LEU A 18 8.06 -2.80 -20.32
C LEU A 18 9.31 -2.52 -19.46
N PRO A 19 10.24 -1.70 -19.96
CA PRO A 19 11.23 -1.04 -19.11
C PRO A 19 10.54 -0.28 -17.97
N ALA A 20 11.16 -0.28 -16.78
CA ALA A 20 10.49 0.21 -15.56
C ALA A 20 10.04 1.68 -15.66
N ALA A 21 10.89 2.54 -16.21
CA ALA A 21 10.58 3.96 -16.41
C ALA A 21 9.43 4.17 -17.40
N GLU A 22 9.40 3.40 -18.49
CA GLU A 22 8.31 3.44 -19.49
C GLU A 22 6.99 2.93 -18.90
N ALA A 23 7.03 1.87 -18.09
CA ALA A 23 5.86 1.33 -17.41
C ALA A 23 5.21 2.36 -16.46
N LEU A 24 6.03 3.12 -15.71
CA LEU A 24 5.54 4.22 -14.89
C LEU A 24 5.02 5.38 -15.73
N ALA A 25 5.74 5.79 -16.77
CA ALA A 25 5.34 6.90 -17.63
C ALA A 25 4.01 6.63 -18.38
N ALA A 26 3.74 5.36 -18.71
CA ALA A 26 2.48 4.93 -19.30
C ALA A 26 1.33 4.80 -18.29
N SER A 27 1.63 4.77 -16.99
CA SER A 27 0.63 4.65 -15.93
C SER A 27 0.00 6.00 -15.61
N LYS A 28 -1.27 5.99 -15.18
CA LYS A 28 -2.01 7.20 -14.86
C LYS A 28 -1.60 7.75 -13.50
N GLU A 29 -1.50 9.07 -13.40
CA GLU A 29 -1.30 9.80 -12.14
C GLU A 29 -2.26 10.99 -12.02
N PRO A 30 -2.69 11.36 -10.80
CA PRO A 30 -3.44 12.60 -10.59
C PRO A 30 -2.65 13.82 -11.09
N LEU A 31 -3.38 14.86 -11.51
CA LEU A 31 -2.82 16.16 -11.92
C LEU A 31 -1.95 16.16 -13.18
N GLN A 32 -1.82 15.03 -13.89
CA GLN A 32 -1.31 15.05 -15.26
C GLN A 32 -2.30 15.76 -16.19
N PRO A 33 -1.83 16.63 -17.12
CA PRO A 33 -2.70 17.46 -17.96
C PRO A 33 -3.57 16.70 -18.98
N LYS A 34 -3.56 15.36 -18.98
CA LYS A 34 -4.10 14.52 -20.07
C LYS A 34 -5.16 13.47 -19.67
N GLY A 35 -5.80 13.52 -18.51
CA GLY A 35 -6.72 12.44 -18.11
C GLY A 35 -7.97 12.83 -17.33
N ASP A 36 -9.08 12.18 -17.67
CA ASP A 36 -10.36 12.08 -16.93
C ASP A 36 -10.37 10.93 -15.89
N ALA A 37 -9.20 10.30 -15.67
CA ALA A 37 -9.06 9.11 -14.85
C ALA A 37 -9.19 9.35 -13.35
N PHE A 38 -9.09 10.61 -12.92
CA PHE A 38 -9.20 11.01 -11.52
C PHE A 38 -10.18 12.17 -11.37
N THR A 39 -10.98 12.11 -10.32
CA THR A 39 -11.82 13.23 -9.86
C THR A 39 -11.41 13.58 -8.44
N SER A 40 -11.17 14.86 -8.16
CA SER A 40 -10.84 15.32 -6.81
C SER A 40 -11.93 14.95 -5.81
N LEU A 41 -11.51 14.49 -4.63
CA LEU A 41 -12.37 14.11 -3.53
C LEU A 41 -12.06 14.99 -2.31
N SER A 42 -13.08 15.53 -1.66
CA SER A 42 -12.91 16.24 -0.39
C SER A 42 -12.94 15.27 0.78
N LEU A 43 -11.92 15.32 1.63
CA LEU A 43 -11.86 14.54 2.87
C LEU A 43 -12.67 15.21 3.99
N HIS A 44 -13.25 14.41 4.87
CA HIS A 44 -13.95 14.85 6.08
C HIS A 44 -12.95 15.18 7.19
N LYS A 45 -12.25 16.32 7.07
CA LYS A 45 -11.19 16.72 8.01
C LYS A 45 -11.65 16.75 9.48
N ASP A 46 -12.88 17.21 9.73
CA ASP A 46 -13.45 17.34 11.08
C ASP A 46 -13.88 15.98 11.67
N ALA A 47 -13.89 14.91 10.85
CA ALA A 47 -14.17 13.56 11.30
C ALA A 47 -12.92 12.84 11.84
N CYS A 48 -11.71 13.39 11.62
CA CYS A 48 -10.49 12.79 12.15
C CYS A 48 -10.46 12.89 13.67
N LEU A 49 -10.48 11.74 14.35
CA LEU A 49 -10.53 11.65 15.81
C LEU A 49 -9.17 11.89 16.48
N LEU A 50 -8.08 11.89 15.70
CA LEU A 50 -6.74 12.08 16.22
C LEU A 50 -6.34 13.56 16.23
N SER A 51 -5.66 13.98 17.30
CA SER A 51 -5.14 15.34 17.40
C SER A 51 -4.05 15.61 16.36
N ARG A 52 -3.86 16.89 16.00
CA ARG A 52 -2.74 17.32 15.13
C ARG A 52 -1.36 16.93 15.67
N GLY A 53 -1.21 16.75 16.99
CA GLY A 53 0.02 16.23 17.59
C GLY A 53 0.19 14.76 17.25
N LYS A 54 -0.84 13.95 17.49
CA LYS A 54 -0.83 12.52 17.20
C LYS A 54 -0.63 12.22 15.71
N LEU A 55 -1.20 13.03 14.80
CA LEU A 55 -0.93 12.90 13.36
C LEU A 55 0.56 13.07 13.05
N ARG A 56 1.22 14.07 13.67
CA ARG A 56 2.67 14.28 13.50
C ARG A 56 3.49 13.12 14.04
N ASP A 57 3.11 12.57 15.20
CA ASP A 57 3.79 11.42 15.80
C ASP A 57 3.71 10.18 14.89
N LEU A 58 2.63 10.06 14.11
CA LEU A 58 2.44 9.00 13.09
C LEU A 58 3.10 9.34 11.74
N GLY A 59 3.83 10.45 11.62
CA GLY A 59 4.43 10.87 10.35
C GLY A 59 3.44 11.41 9.31
N LEU A 60 2.19 11.62 9.70
CA LEU A 60 1.15 12.22 8.85
C LEU A 60 1.28 13.75 8.86
N HIS A 61 0.87 14.39 7.76
CA HIS A 61 0.76 15.83 7.72
C HIS A 61 -0.38 16.27 8.65
N PRO A 62 -0.15 17.18 9.62
CA PRO A 62 -1.14 17.54 10.63
C PRO A 62 -2.34 18.32 10.08
N ASP A 63 -2.18 18.89 8.88
CA ASP A 63 -3.25 19.56 8.17
C ASP A 63 -3.83 18.65 7.10
N ILE A 64 -5.04 18.13 7.33
CA ILE A 64 -5.72 17.20 6.42
C ILE A 64 -6.13 17.89 5.13
N GLU A 65 -6.27 19.23 5.13
CA GLU A 65 -6.60 19.99 3.92
C GLU A 65 -5.52 19.89 2.82
N THR A 66 -4.28 19.57 3.21
CA THR A 66 -3.20 19.39 2.24
C THR A 66 -3.16 17.97 1.67
N TRP A 67 -4.00 17.06 2.16
CA TRP A 67 -4.06 15.68 1.67
C TRP A 67 -4.88 15.68 0.38
N LEU A 68 -4.20 15.49 -0.74
CA LEU A 68 -4.82 15.49 -2.06
C LEU A 68 -5.46 14.14 -2.32
N ALA A 69 -6.78 14.04 -2.16
CA ALA A 69 -7.54 12.83 -2.39
C ALA A 69 -8.22 12.83 -3.77
N PHE A 70 -8.18 11.69 -4.44
CA PHE A 70 -8.70 11.51 -5.78
C PHE A 70 -9.46 10.18 -5.88
N SER A 71 -10.69 10.23 -6.39
CA SER A 71 -11.41 9.02 -6.81
C SER A 71 -10.94 8.58 -8.18
N VAL A 72 -10.71 7.28 -8.38
CA VAL A 72 -10.37 6.72 -9.70
C VAL A 72 -11.65 6.48 -10.49
N THR A 73 -11.86 7.24 -11.57
CA THR A 73 -13.13 7.30 -12.31
C THR A 73 -13.59 5.94 -12.83
N SER A 74 -12.66 5.08 -13.26
CA SER A 74 -12.95 3.74 -13.77
C SER A 74 -13.30 2.71 -12.69
N THR A 75 -13.03 3.01 -11.40
CA THR A 75 -13.15 2.06 -10.29
C THR A 75 -13.80 2.74 -9.09
N PRO A 76 -15.15 2.82 -9.03
CA PRO A 76 -15.85 3.46 -7.92
C PRO A 76 -15.45 2.87 -6.56
N GLY A 77 -15.26 3.75 -5.58
CA GLY A 77 -14.80 3.40 -4.23
C GLY A 77 -13.29 3.20 -4.09
N LEU A 78 -12.50 3.34 -5.18
CA LEU A 78 -11.04 3.40 -5.11
C LEU A 78 -10.59 4.86 -4.97
N VAL A 79 -9.87 5.15 -3.89
CA VAL A 79 -9.37 6.49 -3.57
C VAL A 79 -7.85 6.45 -3.46
N LEU A 80 -7.17 7.38 -4.13
CA LEU A 80 -5.74 7.64 -3.98
C LEU A 80 -5.54 8.95 -3.23
N ILE A 81 -4.77 8.93 -2.15
CA ILE A 81 -4.44 10.11 -1.34
C ILE A 81 -2.93 10.35 -1.44
N ARG A 82 -2.55 11.57 -1.81
CA ARG A 82 -1.16 12.04 -1.86
C ARG A 82 -0.91 13.13 -0.82
N GLY A 83 0.31 13.19 -0.30
CA GLY A 83 0.73 14.20 0.67
C GLY A 83 0.25 13.97 2.11
N ALA A 84 -0.47 12.87 2.37
CA ALA A 84 -0.86 12.49 3.73
C ALA A 84 0.36 12.06 4.57
N ILE A 85 1.24 11.21 4.02
CA ILE A 85 2.48 10.78 4.68
C ILE A 85 3.60 11.76 4.30
N THR A 86 4.15 12.46 5.29
CA THR A 86 5.25 13.42 5.08
C THR A 86 6.55 12.70 4.72
N ILE A 87 7.53 13.39 4.15
CA ILE A 87 8.85 12.80 3.86
C ILE A 87 9.48 12.17 5.14
N PRO A 88 9.53 12.86 6.30
CA PRO A 88 9.99 12.23 7.54
C PRO A 88 9.11 11.06 7.98
N GLY A 89 7.80 11.15 7.74
CA GLY A 89 6.86 10.06 8.01
C GLY A 89 7.13 8.81 7.17
N GLN A 90 7.54 8.96 5.92
CA GLN A 90 7.88 7.83 5.07
C GLN A 90 9.08 7.06 5.63
N TYR A 91 10.11 7.77 6.09
CA TYR A 91 11.25 7.17 6.80
C TYR A 91 10.81 6.52 8.12
N TYR A 92 9.97 7.19 8.90
CA TYR A 92 9.44 6.66 10.16
C TYR A 92 8.73 5.31 9.95
N TRP A 93 7.82 5.23 8.97
CA TRP A 93 7.11 3.99 8.64
C TRP A 93 8.02 2.92 8.05
N ALA A 94 9.02 3.30 7.25
CA ALA A 94 10.04 2.36 6.79
C ALA A 94 10.80 1.75 7.98
N LYS A 95 11.28 2.58 8.92
CA LYS A 95 11.97 2.12 10.13
C LYS A 95 11.10 1.17 10.93
N LEU A 96 9.83 1.54 11.19
CA LEU A 96 8.91 0.66 11.90
C LEU A 96 8.78 -0.70 11.21
N CYS A 97 8.56 -0.72 9.89
CA CYS A 97 8.41 -1.97 9.14
C CYS A 97 9.69 -2.81 9.06
N LEU A 98 10.86 -2.17 9.09
CA LEU A 98 12.15 -2.83 8.88
C LEU A 98 12.84 -3.26 10.17
N VAL A 99 12.56 -2.56 11.28
CA VAL A 99 13.28 -2.72 12.55
C VAL A 99 12.30 -3.03 13.67
N ASP A 100 11.40 -2.10 13.97
CA ASP A 100 10.60 -2.19 15.20
C ASP A 100 9.58 -3.34 15.11
N PHE A 101 8.79 -3.42 14.03
CA PHE A 101 7.76 -4.43 13.84
C PHE A 101 8.33 -5.83 13.61
N ALA A 102 9.49 -5.94 12.98
CA ALA A 102 10.19 -7.21 12.79
C ALA A 102 10.52 -7.90 14.13
N SER A 103 10.62 -7.15 15.23
CA SER A 103 10.85 -7.68 16.58
C SER A 103 9.57 -8.07 17.34
N LEU A 104 8.39 -7.70 16.84
CA LEU A 104 7.12 -8.02 17.47
C LEU A 104 6.67 -9.45 17.14
N SER A 105 5.68 -9.97 17.87
CA SER A 105 5.03 -11.22 17.49
C SER A 105 4.26 -11.07 16.18
N HIS A 106 4.58 -11.90 15.21
CA HIS A 106 4.01 -11.86 13.85
C HIS A 106 4.15 -13.23 13.18
N ARG A 107 3.45 -13.42 12.05
CA ARG A 107 3.76 -14.52 11.11
C ARG A 107 4.40 -13.96 9.85
N SER A 108 5.33 -14.70 9.27
CA SER A 108 6.00 -14.32 8.02
C SER A 108 6.12 -15.50 7.05
N ASN A 109 6.52 -15.21 5.80
CA ASN A 109 6.82 -16.26 4.82
C ASN A 109 8.04 -17.13 5.18
N LEU A 110 8.74 -16.79 6.27
CA LEU A 110 9.92 -17.49 6.73
C LEU A 110 9.60 -18.49 7.85
N GLY A 111 8.35 -18.56 8.32
CA GLY A 111 7.97 -19.39 9.46
C GLY A 111 8.78 -18.99 10.70
N ASP A 112 9.46 -19.96 11.31
CA ASP A 112 10.26 -19.76 12.52
C ASP A 112 11.69 -19.23 12.26
N LEU A 113 12.06 -19.00 10.99
CA LEU A 113 13.38 -18.46 10.65
C LEU A 113 13.49 -16.96 11.00
N PRO A 114 14.71 -16.44 11.21
CA PRO A 114 14.93 -15.02 11.51
C PRO A 114 14.29 -14.10 10.47
N CYS A 115 13.47 -13.16 10.95
CA CYS A 115 12.75 -12.18 10.15
C CYS A 115 13.47 -10.83 10.19
N ASP A 116 14.72 -10.77 9.73
CA ASP A 116 15.44 -9.50 9.58
C ASP A 116 15.33 -9.03 8.12
N PRO A 117 14.57 -7.96 7.83
CA PRO A 117 14.46 -7.40 6.48
C PRO A 117 15.77 -6.79 5.97
N LEU A 118 16.62 -6.28 6.88
CA LEU A 118 17.88 -5.61 6.56
C LEU A 118 19.05 -6.58 6.41
N GLN A 119 18.88 -7.85 6.81
CA GLN A 119 19.89 -8.88 6.62
C GLN A 119 20.24 -9.04 5.12
N PRO A 120 21.54 -9.06 4.75
CA PRO A 120 21.97 -9.36 3.39
C PRO A 120 21.40 -10.70 2.90
N GLY A 121 20.73 -10.66 1.74
CA GLY A 121 20.13 -11.85 1.14
C GLY A 121 18.81 -12.30 1.78
N SER A 122 18.21 -11.49 2.66
CA SER A 122 16.92 -11.77 3.29
C SER A 122 15.87 -12.24 2.28
N LYS A 123 15.19 -13.33 2.67
CA LYS A 123 14.10 -13.94 1.89
C LYS A 123 12.74 -13.49 2.40
N LEU A 124 12.68 -12.50 3.29
CA LEU A 124 11.42 -11.93 3.74
C LEU A 124 10.68 -11.28 2.56
N ARG A 125 9.39 -11.56 2.49
CA ARG A 125 8.46 -11.12 1.44
C ARG A 125 7.18 -10.60 2.04
N TRP A 126 6.71 -11.19 3.13
CA TRP A 126 5.57 -10.67 3.87
C TRP A 126 5.67 -10.95 5.37
N ALA A 127 5.08 -10.07 6.17
CA ALA A 127 4.81 -10.24 7.59
C ALA A 127 3.35 -9.84 7.88
N THR A 128 2.70 -10.53 8.80
CA THR A 128 1.31 -10.29 9.20
C THR A 128 1.19 -10.07 10.70
N TYR A 129 0.32 -9.14 11.09
CA TYR A 129 0.00 -8.81 12.48
C TYR A 129 -1.51 -8.77 12.64
N GLY A 130 -2.02 -8.98 13.85
CA GLY A 130 -3.47 -9.14 14.05
C GLY A 130 -3.92 -10.55 13.74
N TYR A 131 -5.15 -10.67 13.21
CA TYR A 131 -5.61 -11.92 12.64
C TYR A 131 -4.71 -12.32 11.47
N HIS A 132 -4.16 -13.53 11.52
CA HIS A 132 -3.27 -14.01 10.48
C HIS A 132 -4.06 -14.57 9.30
N HIS A 133 -3.77 -14.07 8.09
CA HIS A 133 -4.30 -14.66 6.87
C HIS A 133 -3.64 -16.01 6.64
N ASP A 134 -4.44 -17.06 6.51
CA ASP A 134 -3.99 -18.38 6.14
C ASP A 134 -3.98 -18.50 4.62
N TRP A 135 -2.79 -18.66 4.04
CA TRP A 135 -2.61 -18.66 2.59
C TRP A 135 -3.17 -19.91 1.89
N ASP A 136 -3.33 -21.02 2.61
CA ASP A 136 -3.84 -22.29 2.08
C ASP A 136 -5.37 -22.29 2.07
N THR A 137 -5.98 -21.93 3.20
CA THR A 137 -7.44 -21.92 3.39
C THR A 137 -8.10 -20.61 2.93
N LYS A 138 -7.32 -19.53 2.80
CA LYS A 138 -7.74 -18.18 2.41
C LYS A 138 -8.78 -17.57 3.34
N VAL A 139 -8.72 -17.92 4.62
CA VAL A 139 -9.51 -17.32 5.69
C VAL A 139 -8.59 -16.77 6.77
N TYR A 140 -9.11 -15.89 7.61
CA TYR A 140 -8.38 -15.45 8.80
C TYR A 140 -8.42 -16.54 9.88
N SER A 141 -7.26 -16.80 10.48
CA SER A 141 -7.09 -17.73 11.60
C SER A 141 -7.66 -17.14 12.89
N ASP A 142 -8.10 -18.02 13.80
CA ASP A 142 -8.41 -17.63 15.18
C ASP A 142 -7.14 -17.42 16.02
N ASP A 143 -5.97 -17.83 15.52
CA ASP A 143 -4.67 -17.44 16.06
C ASP A 143 -4.31 -16.01 15.59
N TRP A 144 -3.89 -15.18 16.53
CA TRP A 144 -3.65 -13.75 16.29
C TRP A 144 -2.46 -13.24 17.10
N SER A 145 -1.78 -12.24 16.55
CA SER A 145 -0.82 -11.41 17.30
C SER A 145 -1.36 -9.99 17.47
N PRO A 146 -0.89 -9.21 18.45
CA PRO A 146 -1.32 -7.81 18.56
C PRO A 146 -1.00 -7.02 17.28
N VAL A 147 -1.99 -6.29 16.75
CA VAL A 147 -1.73 -5.26 15.73
C VAL A 147 -0.96 -4.12 16.40
N PRO A 148 0.17 -3.64 15.84
CA PRO A 148 0.88 -2.50 16.39
C PRO A 148 -0.03 -1.27 16.53
N THR A 149 0.04 -0.58 17.67
CA THR A 149 -0.82 0.57 17.97
C THR A 149 -0.71 1.67 16.91
N GLU A 150 0.50 1.88 16.38
CA GLU A 150 0.74 2.82 15.29
C GLU A 150 -0.11 2.47 14.06
N MET A 151 -0.21 1.19 13.69
CA MET A 151 -1.03 0.74 12.56
C MET A 151 -2.53 0.94 12.82
N VAL A 152 -2.99 0.71 14.05
CA VAL A 152 -4.39 0.96 14.45
C VAL A 152 -4.70 2.46 14.32
N ASP A 153 -3.86 3.31 14.88
CA ASP A 153 -4.05 4.76 14.85
C ASP A 153 -3.94 5.32 13.41
N LEU A 154 -3.01 4.83 12.60
CA LEU A 154 -2.89 5.19 11.19
C LEU A 154 -4.17 4.85 10.41
N GLY A 155 -4.68 3.63 10.61
CA GLY A 155 -5.93 3.18 9.99
C GLY A 155 -7.11 4.05 10.40
N LEU A 156 -7.24 4.36 11.70
CA LEU A 156 -8.30 5.22 12.22
C LEU A 156 -8.21 6.65 11.65
N ALA A 157 -6.99 7.22 11.58
CA ALA A 157 -6.77 8.55 11.02
C ALA A 157 -7.22 8.65 9.56
N ILE A 158 -6.83 7.69 8.72
CA ILE A 158 -7.20 7.69 7.30
C ILE A 158 -8.68 7.34 7.12
N GLY A 159 -9.15 6.25 7.75
CA GLY A 159 -10.51 5.76 7.61
C GLY A 159 -11.57 6.77 8.03
N SER A 160 -11.35 7.47 9.15
CA SER A 160 -12.28 8.49 9.65
C SER A 160 -12.45 9.67 8.67
N THR A 161 -11.38 10.10 8.00
CA THR A 161 -11.46 11.17 6.97
C THR A 161 -12.24 10.77 5.72
N LEU A 162 -12.48 9.47 5.52
CA LEU A 162 -13.25 8.90 4.41
C LEU A 162 -14.64 8.41 4.84
N GLY A 163 -15.11 8.79 6.04
CA GLY A 163 -16.45 8.43 6.52
C GLY A 163 -16.53 7.09 7.26
N TYR A 164 -15.41 6.53 7.70
CA TYR A 164 -15.35 5.31 8.53
C TYR A 164 -14.85 5.65 9.95
N PRO A 165 -15.67 6.31 10.80
CA PRO A 165 -15.23 6.88 12.08
C PRO A 165 -14.83 5.82 13.13
N ALA A 166 -15.28 4.58 12.97
CA ALA A 166 -14.98 3.46 13.86
C ALA A 166 -14.03 2.43 13.22
N TYR A 167 -13.32 2.81 12.15
CA TYR A 167 -12.38 1.90 11.50
C TYR A 167 -11.32 1.43 12.49
N LYS A 168 -11.12 0.11 12.55
CA LYS A 168 -10.11 -0.50 13.40
C LYS A 168 -9.28 -1.49 12.59
N ALA A 169 -7.97 -1.29 12.56
CA ALA A 169 -7.08 -2.30 11.98
C ALA A 169 -7.04 -3.53 12.90
N GLU A 170 -7.53 -4.66 12.42
CA GLU A 170 -7.56 -5.94 13.12
C GLU A 170 -6.67 -6.99 12.47
N ALA A 171 -6.29 -6.75 11.21
CA ALA A 171 -5.26 -7.47 10.50
C ALA A 171 -4.42 -6.49 9.69
N SER A 172 -3.12 -6.76 9.61
CA SER A 172 -2.22 -6.07 8.71
C SER A 172 -1.29 -7.01 7.98
N ILE A 173 -0.90 -6.60 6.77
CA ILE A 173 0.06 -7.32 5.93
C ILE A 173 1.08 -6.32 5.43
N VAL A 174 2.34 -6.50 5.84
CA VAL A 174 3.48 -5.79 5.30
C VAL A 174 4.10 -6.65 4.21
N ASN A 175 4.12 -6.14 2.98
CA ASN A 175 4.76 -6.80 1.84
C ASN A 175 6.08 -6.07 1.48
N TYR A 176 7.13 -6.85 1.24
CA TYR A 176 8.46 -6.38 0.90
C TYR A 176 8.81 -6.80 -0.53
N TYR A 177 8.99 -5.83 -1.42
CA TYR A 177 9.23 -6.04 -2.84
C TYR A 177 10.62 -5.56 -3.25
N LEU A 178 11.32 -6.39 -4.02
CA LEU A 178 12.48 -6.00 -4.82
C LEU A 178 12.04 -5.37 -6.15
N LEU A 179 12.94 -4.64 -6.84
CA LEU A 179 12.67 -4.03 -8.15
C LEU A 179 12.11 -5.00 -9.22
N ASN A 180 12.46 -6.29 -9.16
CA ASN A 180 11.97 -7.30 -10.11
C ASN A 180 10.74 -8.09 -9.61
N SER A 181 10.22 -7.73 -8.43
CA SER A 181 9.08 -8.43 -7.84
C SER A 181 7.79 -8.09 -8.58
N THR A 182 6.88 -9.06 -8.62
CA THR A 182 5.55 -8.89 -9.18
C THR A 182 4.53 -9.52 -8.23
N PHE A 183 3.35 -8.92 -8.13
CA PHE A 183 2.21 -9.51 -7.43
C PHE A 183 1.10 -9.83 -8.42
N CYS A 184 0.73 -11.11 -8.52
CA CYS A 184 -0.20 -11.60 -9.54
C CYS A 184 -1.63 -11.06 -9.36
N PRO A 185 -2.46 -11.08 -10.42
CA PRO A 185 -3.86 -10.69 -10.33
C PRO A 185 -4.64 -11.50 -9.30
N HIS A 186 -5.23 -10.81 -8.32
CA HIS A 186 -5.99 -11.41 -7.21
C HIS A 186 -7.09 -10.46 -6.72
N VAL A 187 -7.91 -10.93 -5.78
CA VAL A 187 -8.95 -10.16 -5.08
C VAL A 187 -8.82 -10.45 -3.58
N ASP A 188 -8.89 -9.41 -2.76
CA ASP A 188 -8.89 -9.49 -1.31
C ASP A 188 -10.33 -9.64 -0.79
N LYS A 189 -10.73 -10.87 -0.48
CA LYS A 189 -12.09 -11.23 -0.06
C LYS A 189 -12.13 -12.16 1.16
N SER A 190 -11.06 -12.16 1.95
CA SER A 190 -10.87 -13.12 3.05
C SER A 190 -11.48 -12.62 4.36
N GLU A 191 -11.70 -11.30 4.47
CA GLU A 191 -12.34 -10.65 5.61
C GLU A 191 -13.80 -11.08 5.71
N ARG A 192 -14.32 -11.27 6.94
CA ARG A 192 -15.71 -11.69 7.17
C ARG A 192 -16.68 -10.55 6.82
N ASN A 193 -16.24 -9.31 7.05
CA ASN A 193 -16.98 -8.11 6.73
C ASN A 193 -16.25 -7.25 5.67
N LEU A 194 -16.83 -7.18 4.47
CA LEU A 194 -16.28 -6.43 3.34
C LEU A 194 -16.81 -4.98 3.24
N ALA A 195 -17.61 -4.52 4.20
CA ALA A 195 -18.11 -3.15 4.24
C ALA A 195 -17.02 -2.15 4.64
N HIS A 196 -16.01 -2.61 5.38
CA HIS A 196 -14.87 -1.80 5.81
C HIS A 196 -13.82 -1.66 4.69
N PRO A 197 -13.16 -0.50 4.59
CA PRO A 197 -12.15 -0.26 3.58
C PRO A 197 -10.87 -1.07 3.84
N LEU A 198 -10.15 -1.37 2.78
CA LEU A 198 -8.75 -1.77 2.85
C LEU A 198 -7.89 -0.53 2.60
N ILE A 199 -6.97 -0.24 3.53
CA ILE A 199 -6.07 0.92 3.45
C ILE A 199 -4.65 0.42 3.17
N SER A 200 -4.06 0.85 2.07
CA SER A 200 -2.77 0.40 1.58
C SER A 200 -1.80 1.58 1.47
N ILE A 201 -0.70 1.55 2.22
CA ILE A 201 0.33 2.59 2.23
C ILE A 201 1.54 2.10 1.42
N SER A 202 2.10 2.99 0.61
CA SER A 202 3.25 2.77 -0.26
C SER A 202 4.48 3.47 0.30
N ILE A 203 5.58 2.76 0.55
CA ILE A 203 6.84 3.36 1.02
C ILE A 203 8.01 2.83 0.18
N GLY A 204 8.94 3.69 -0.21
CA GLY A 204 10.09 3.29 -1.03
C GLY A 204 9.77 3.35 -2.53
N GLN A 205 10.40 2.46 -3.29
CA GLN A 205 10.37 2.48 -4.75
C GLN A 205 8.93 2.49 -5.33
N PRO A 206 8.67 3.26 -6.40
CA PRO A 206 7.35 3.31 -7.03
C PRO A 206 6.98 2.00 -7.71
N CYS A 207 5.70 1.80 -7.95
CA CYS A 207 5.21 0.66 -8.72
C CYS A 207 4.08 1.04 -9.68
N VAL A 208 3.89 0.17 -10.68
CA VAL A 208 2.65 0.12 -11.46
C VAL A 208 1.65 -0.74 -10.68
N PHE A 209 0.48 -0.19 -10.39
CA PHE A 209 -0.66 -0.89 -9.80
C PHE A 209 -1.76 -1.02 -10.85
N LEU A 210 -2.16 -2.24 -11.16
CA LEU A 210 -3.28 -2.52 -12.05
C LEU A 210 -4.53 -2.77 -11.22
N VAL A 211 -5.63 -2.12 -11.58
CA VAL A 211 -6.95 -2.34 -10.97
C VAL A 211 -8.03 -2.44 -12.04
N GLY A 212 -8.78 -3.54 -12.01
CA GLY A 212 -9.85 -3.84 -12.95
C GLY A 212 -11.21 -3.82 -12.27
N GLY A 213 -12.11 -4.69 -12.76
CA GLY A 213 -13.43 -4.88 -12.20
C GLY A 213 -13.57 -6.17 -11.38
N PRO A 214 -14.81 -6.64 -11.17
CA PRO A 214 -15.08 -7.89 -10.45
C PRO A 214 -14.68 -9.15 -11.24
N THR A 215 -14.28 -9.00 -12.51
CA THR A 215 -13.80 -10.09 -13.36
C THR A 215 -12.51 -9.68 -14.07
N LYS A 216 -11.74 -10.68 -14.54
CA LYS A 216 -10.50 -10.46 -15.29
C LYS A 216 -10.73 -10.03 -16.75
N GLN A 217 -11.98 -9.99 -17.22
CA GLN A 217 -12.30 -9.58 -18.60
C GLN A 217 -12.34 -8.08 -18.79
N GLN A 218 -12.47 -7.32 -17.70
CA GLN A 218 -12.37 -5.87 -17.75
C GLN A 218 -10.89 -5.46 -17.84
N GLU A 219 -10.58 -4.62 -18.82
CA GLU A 219 -9.24 -4.03 -18.93
C GLU A 219 -8.92 -3.21 -17.67
N PRO A 220 -7.79 -3.49 -16.99
CA PRO A 220 -7.44 -2.77 -15.79
C PRO A 220 -6.88 -1.38 -16.10
N THR A 221 -7.18 -0.44 -15.23
CA THR A 221 -6.50 0.86 -15.19
C THR A 221 -5.14 0.70 -14.51
N ALA A 222 -4.09 1.18 -15.15
CA ALA A 222 -2.75 1.27 -14.56
C ALA A 222 -2.56 2.60 -13.84
N LEU A 223 -2.19 2.54 -12.57
CA LEU A 223 -1.90 3.68 -11.71
C LEU A 223 -0.43 3.62 -11.29
N ALA A 224 0.28 4.75 -11.28
CA ALA A 224 1.58 4.82 -10.65
C ALA A 224 1.42 5.17 -9.16
N LEU A 225 1.89 4.28 -8.29
CA LEU A 225 1.93 4.49 -6.85
C LEU A 225 3.35 4.83 -6.42
N ARG A 226 3.51 5.98 -5.77
CA ARG A 226 4.81 6.52 -5.31
C ARG A 226 4.98 6.37 -3.80
N SER A 227 6.18 6.65 -3.30
CA SER A 227 6.43 6.66 -1.86
C SER A 227 5.55 7.72 -1.18
N GLY A 228 4.88 7.32 -0.10
CA GLY A 228 3.91 8.13 0.65
C GLY A 228 2.46 8.07 0.13
N ASP A 229 2.21 7.45 -1.02
CA ASP A 229 0.85 7.30 -1.54
C ASP A 229 0.04 6.34 -0.67
N VAL A 230 -1.19 6.75 -0.36
CA VAL A 230 -2.19 5.93 0.34
C VAL A 230 -3.30 5.57 -0.64
N LEU A 231 -3.53 4.28 -0.84
CA LEU A 231 -4.61 3.75 -1.65
C LEU A 231 -5.68 3.15 -0.73
N VAL A 232 -6.94 3.55 -0.91
CA VAL A 232 -8.07 3.04 -0.14
C VAL A 232 -9.07 2.36 -1.07
N MET A 233 -9.34 1.08 -0.80
CA MET A 233 -10.32 0.28 -1.53
C MET A 233 -11.57 0.14 -0.67
N SER A 234 -12.72 0.59 -1.15
CA SER A 234 -14.00 0.58 -0.43
C SER A 234 -15.16 0.29 -1.39
N GLY A 235 -16.31 -0.14 -0.87
CA GLY A 235 -17.47 -0.47 -1.70
C GLY A 235 -17.13 -1.45 -2.83
N SER A 236 -17.48 -1.12 -4.07
CA SER A 236 -17.22 -1.99 -5.22
C SER A 236 -15.74 -2.27 -5.49
N SER A 237 -14.83 -1.35 -5.15
CA SER A 237 -13.41 -1.55 -5.40
C SER A 237 -12.78 -2.60 -4.47
N ARG A 238 -13.41 -2.94 -3.33
CA ARG A 238 -12.94 -4.03 -2.45
C ARG A 238 -12.83 -5.37 -3.16
N LEU A 239 -13.72 -5.62 -4.10
CA LEU A 239 -13.78 -6.86 -4.87
C LEU A 239 -13.21 -6.73 -6.29
N ALA A 240 -12.49 -5.64 -6.57
CA ALA A 240 -11.81 -5.46 -7.84
C ALA A 240 -10.56 -6.34 -7.94
N TYR A 241 -10.39 -7.00 -9.08
CA TYR A 241 -9.12 -7.63 -9.41
C TYR A 241 -8.02 -6.58 -9.45
N HIS A 242 -6.89 -6.88 -8.83
CA HIS A 242 -5.75 -5.98 -8.84
C HIS A 242 -4.41 -6.73 -8.81
N ALA A 243 -3.34 -6.05 -9.23
CA ALA A 243 -2.02 -6.63 -9.37
C ALA A 243 -0.91 -5.56 -9.31
N VAL A 244 0.32 -6.01 -9.06
CA VAL A 244 1.53 -5.19 -9.18
C VAL A 244 2.45 -5.85 -10.22
N PRO A 245 2.33 -5.53 -11.52
CA PRO A 245 3.17 -6.14 -12.56
C PRO A 245 4.62 -5.65 -12.53
N ARG A 246 4.89 -4.49 -11.91
CA ARG A 246 6.22 -3.85 -11.97
C ARG A 246 6.49 -2.97 -10.75
N VAL A 247 7.62 -3.19 -10.11
CA VAL A 247 8.28 -2.20 -9.25
C VAL A 247 9.37 -1.53 -10.08
N ALA A 248 9.53 -0.22 -9.93
CA ALA A 248 10.42 0.58 -10.74
C ALA A 248 11.43 1.31 -9.88
N GLN A 249 12.61 1.55 -10.43
CA GLN A 249 13.63 2.34 -9.76
C GLN A 249 13.38 3.82 -10.03
N ASP A 250 13.28 4.60 -8.97
CA ASP A 250 13.29 6.06 -8.97
C ASP A 250 14.62 6.52 -8.37
N PRO A 251 15.55 7.03 -9.21
CA PRO A 251 16.86 7.47 -8.73
C PRO A 251 16.78 8.69 -7.81
N GLU A 252 15.72 9.51 -7.92
CA GLU A 252 15.57 10.73 -7.14
C GLU A 252 15.00 10.46 -5.73
N LEU A 253 14.41 9.28 -5.49
CA LEU A 253 13.82 8.94 -4.20
C LEU A 253 14.84 8.99 -3.05
N THR A 254 16.06 8.49 -3.30
CA THR A 254 17.13 8.55 -2.29
C THR A 254 17.63 9.97 -2.06
N ASP A 255 17.61 10.81 -3.09
CA ASP A 255 18.02 12.21 -2.96
C ASP A 255 17.06 12.97 -2.05
N ILE A 256 15.76 12.66 -2.10
CA ILE A 256 14.76 13.24 -1.19
C ILE A 256 15.10 12.90 0.27
N PHE A 257 15.49 11.67 0.59
CA PHE A 257 15.82 11.31 1.97
C PHE A 257 17.18 11.86 2.43
N THR A 258 18.17 11.91 1.55
CA THR A 258 19.53 12.38 1.90
C THR A 258 19.64 13.90 1.98
N THR A 259 18.92 14.64 1.12
CA THR A 259 18.91 16.11 1.15
C THR A 259 18.09 16.67 2.31
N THR A 260 17.10 15.92 2.80
CA THR A 260 16.17 16.44 3.81
C THR A 260 16.77 16.39 5.22
N LEU A 261 17.55 15.38 5.63
CA LEU A 261 18.17 15.31 6.98
C LEU A 261 19.43 14.41 7.05
N ASN A 262 20.51 14.89 7.68
CA ASN A 262 21.76 14.14 7.95
C ASN A 262 21.65 13.06 9.06
N THR A 263 20.44 12.72 9.52
CA THR A 263 20.22 11.94 10.76
C THR A 263 19.57 10.56 10.54
N TYR A 264 19.34 10.15 9.29
CA TYR A 264 18.71 8.87 8.98
C TYR A 264 19.71 7.71 8.92
N ASP A 265 19.25 6.52 9.29
CA ASP A 265 20.04 5.30 9.27
C ASP A 265 20.37 4.92 7.81
N PRO A 266 21.67 4.85 7.44
CA PRO A 266 22.07 4.55 6.07
C PRO A 266 21.59 3.17 5.58
N LEU A 267 21.40 2.18 6.47
CA LEU A 267 20.90 0.86 6.07
C LEU A 267 19.45 0.93 5.61
N ILE A 268 18.62 1.75 6.25
CA ILE A 268 17.22 1.95 5.86
C ILE A 268 17.17 2.70 4.52
N ILE A 269 18.00 3.73 4.33
CA ILE A 269 18.05 4.47 3.06
C ILE A 269 18.53 3.58 1.91
N ASP A 270 19.58 2.79 2.14
CA ASP A 270 20.06 1.81 1.16
C ASP A 270 18.98 0.76 0.84
N TYR A 271 18.21 0.31 1.84
CA TYR A 271 17.08 -0.59 1.61
C TYR A 271 16.03 0.06 0.69
N LEU A 272 15.58 1.27 1.02
CA LEU A 272 14.56 2.01 0.24
C LEU A 272 15.04 2.38 -1.17
N SER A 273 16.35 2.44 -1.42
CA SER A 273 16.90 2.68 -2.76
C SER A 273 16.64 1.52 -3.75
N ARG A 274 16.31 0.32 -3.23
CA ARG A 274 16.16 -0.91 -4.02
C ARG A 274 14.87 -1.67 -3.76
N HIS A 275 14.06 -1.19 -2.81
CA HIS A 275 12.87 -1.91 -2.36
C HIS A 275 11.66 -1.00 -2.23
N ARG A 276 10.51 -1.65 -2.30
CA ARG A 276 9.21 -1.10 -1.97
C ARG A 276 8.61 -1.87 -0.79
N ILE A 277 8.07 -1.14 0.16
CA ILE A 277 7.27 -1.66 1.26
C ILE A 277 5.82 -1.28 1.01
N ASN A 278 4.91 -2.21 1.23
CA ASN A 278 3.48 -1.97 1.18
C ASN A 278 2.82 -2.46 2.46
N LEU A 279 2.22 -1.53 3.20
CA LEU A 279 1.51 -1.81 4.45
C LEU A 279 0.01 -1.80 4.16
N ASN A 280 -0.64 -2.96 4.31
CA ASN A 280 -2.10 -3.08 4.19
C ASN A 280 -2.72 -3.18 5.58
N LEU A 281 -3.76 -2.39 5.82
CA LEU A 281 -4.58 -2.39 7.03
C LEU A 281 -5.98 -2.86 6.68
N ARG A 282 -6.52 -3.76 7.48
CA ARG A 282 -7.81 -4.42 7.25
C ARG A 282 -8.57 -4.53 8.56
N GLN A 283 -9.88 -4.37 8.50
CA GLN A 283 -10.79 -4.76 9.57
C GLN A 283 -11.42 -6.09 9.14
N VAL A 284 -11.42 -7.09 10.03
CA VAL A 284 -11.81 -8.46 9.66
C VAL A 284 -13.30 -8.68 9.92
N ASP A 285 -13.80 -8.13 11.03
CA ASP A 285 -15.18 -8.28 11.51
C ASP A 285 -16.01 -6.99 11.39
#